data_AF-A0A9P0GG38-F1
#
_entry.id   AF-A0A9P0GG38-F1
#
_cell.length_a   1.000
_cell.length_b   1.000
_cell.length_c   1.000
_cell.angle_alpha   90.00
_cell.angle_beta   90.00
_cell.angle_gamma   90.00
#
_symmetry.space_group_name_H-M   'P 1'
#
loop_
_entity.id
_entity.type
_entity.pdbx_description
1 polymer ?
#
loop_
_entity_poly.entity_id
_entity_poly.type
_entity_poly.pdbx_seq_one_letter_code
_entity_poly.pdbx_strand_id
1 'polypeptide(L)'
;MGDVPEYETSSESESEEAITKRRKKIGKKWQMEKMFENKASAVAAVQKEHVWSFTYKNVDTLGNISEIFRCNKVKKRGEQCAAGVYLHYPSITSEVHLYRSQLAHICNVIVTRVKSKMSNEVKKEIKSLFNFDSKIKPKKILDILMKKQITLPSKTEFNNYLSSLRKIKYGSNVMSLGEFENFCLQNSKVPDDVDAAFVVSY
;
A
#
# COMPACT_ATOMS: atom_id res chain seq x y z
N MET A 1 10.29 48.52 58.39
CA MET A 1 10.91 47.88 57.22
C MET A 1 10.51 46.42 57.29
N GLY A 2 9.53 46.02 56.50
CA GLY A 2 9.02 44.64 56.48
C GLY A 2 9.62 43.89 55.31
N ASP A 3 10.21 42.73 55.58
CA ASP A 3 10.79 41.81 54.61
C ASP A 3 9.72 41.27 53.66
N VAL A 4 9.97 41.41 52.36
CA VAL A 4 9.17 40.84 51.28
C VAL A 4 9.86 39.55 50.82
N PRO A 5 9.19 38.39 50.83
CA PRO A 5 9.79 37.13 50.39
C PRO A 5 10.11 37.12 48.89
N GLU A 6 11.29 36.62 48.53
CA GLU A 6 11.70 36.31 47.16
C GLU A 6 10.74 35.26 46.56
N TYR A 7 10.01 35.66 45.52
CA TYR A 7 9.15 34.77 44.75
C TYR A 7 10.00 33.99 43.75
N GLU A 8 10.18 32.69 44.00
CA GLU A 8 10.79 31.74 43.07
C GLU A 8 9.93 31.59 41.81
N THR A 9 10.44 32.05 40.67
CA THR A 9 9.91 31.67 39.35
C THR A 9 10.58 30.37 38.92
N SER A 10 9.93 29.26 39.25
CA SER A 10 10.15 27.96 38.61
C SER A 10 9.65 28.06 37.16
N SER A 11 10.56 28.29 36.22
CA SER A 11 10.29 28.18 34.79
C SER A 11 10.88 26.88 34.26
N GLU A 12 10.29 25.76 34.66
CA GLU A 12 10.47 24.49 33.95
C GLU A 12 9.71 24.53 32.63
N SER A 13 10.43 24.71 31.52
CA SER A 13 9.94 24.30 30.20
C SER A 13 11.13 23.98 29.29
N GLU A 14 11.93 22.99 29.69
CA GLU A 14 12.71 22.24 28.73
C GLU A 14 11.75 21.29 27.99
N SER A 15 11.27 21.75 26.84
CA SER A 15 10.64 20.89 25.87
C SER A 15 11.67 19.86 25.42
N GLU A 16 11.59 18.65 25.97
CA GLU A 16 12.29 17.48 25.44
C GLU A 16 11.74 17.17 24.04
N GLU A 17 12.21 17.90 23.04
CA GLU A 17 12.08 17.50 21.66
C GLU A 17 12.83 16.18 21.53
N ALA A 18 12.07 15.08 21.42
CA ALA A 18 12.62 13.77 21.14
C ALA A 18 13.37 13.80 19.80
N ILE A 19 14.68 14.08 19.87
CA ILE A 19 15.58 14.01 18.72
C ILE A 19 15.58 12.56 18.24
N THR A 20 14.77 12.27 17.23
CA THR A 20 14.77 10.97 16.57
C THR A 20 16.14 10.77 15.93
N LYS A 21 17.03 10.07 16.64
CA LYS A 21 18.38 9.75 16.16
C LYS A 21 18.25 9.05 14.80
N ARG A 22 18.58 9.77 13.72
CA ARG A 22 18.59 9.24 12.36
C ARG A 22 19.52 8.03 12.33
N ARG A 23 18.98 6.85 12.04
CA ARG A 23 19.75 5.60 11.97
C ARG A 23 20.90 5.78 10.97
N LYS A 24 22.14 5.52 11.41
CA LYS A 24 23.33 5.57 10.54
C LYS A 24 23.10 4.63 9.35
N LYS A 25 23.19 5.15 8.13
CA LYS A 25 23.08 4.35 6.91
C LYS A 25 24.35 3.51 6.77
N ILE A 26 24.19 2.20 6.67
CA ILE A 26 25.30 1.30 6.33
C ILE A 26 25.66 1.54 4.86
N GLY A 27 26.93 1.86 4.57
CA GLY A 27 27.43 1.99 3.21
C GLY A 27 27.43 0.62 2.52
N LYS A 28 26.62 0.45 1.48
CA LYS A 28 26.59 -0.79 0.68
C LYS A 28 27.56 -0.66 -0.48
N LYS A 29 28.46 -1.63 -0.63
CA LYS A 29 29.23 -1.82 -1.87
C LYS A 29 28.38 -2.64 -2.84
N TRP A 30 28.19 -2.10 -4.03
CA TRP A 30 27.37 -2.69 -5.09
C TRP A 30 28.27 -3.26 -6.18
N GLN A 31 27.97 -4.48 -6.61
CA GLN A 31 28.67 -5.14 -7.72
C GLN A 31 27.67 -5.50 -8.81
N MET A 32 28.03 -5.21 -10.06
CA MET A 32 27.27 -5.66 -11.21
C MET A 32 27.44 -7.18 -11.31
N GLU A 33 26.34 -7.91 -11.30
CA GLU A 33 26.36 -9.37 -11.42
C GLU A 33 26.00 -9.82 -12.83
N LYS A 34 25.00 -9.17 -13.44
CA LYS A 34 24.45 -9.62 -14.71
C LYS A 34 23.87 -8.46 -15.52
N MET A 35 23.95 -8.58 -16.84
CA MET A 35 23.26 -7.73 -17.80
C MET A 35 22.12 -8.51 -18.46
N PHE A 36 21.03 -7.81 -18.73
CA PHE A 36 19.84 -8.33 -19.38
C PHE A 36 19.50 -7.45 -20.57
N GLU A 37 18.99 -8.04 -21.65
CA GLU A 37 18.61 -7.28 -22.85
C GLU A 37 17.30 -6.51 -22.69
N ASN A 38 16.46 -6.90 -21.72
CA ASN A 38 15.15 -6.29 -21.53
C ASN A 38 14.69 -6.29 -20.08
N LYS A 39 13.76 -5.39 -19.77
CA LYS A 39 13.15 -5.25 -18.44
C LYS A 39 12.48 -6.53 -17.96
N ALA A 40 11.76 -7.24 -18.83
CA ALA A 40 10.98 -8.41 -18.45
C ALA A 40 11.87 -9.53 -17.89
N SER A 41 13.00 -9.82 -18.54
CA SER A 41 13.96 -10.84 -18.12
C SER A 41 14.67 -10.45 -16.82
N ALA A 42 15.05 -9.18 -16.66
CA ALA A 42 15.67 -8.68 -15.43
C ALA A 42 14.73 -8.81 -14.23
N VAL A 43 13.47 -8.40 -14.39
CA VAL A 43 12.44 -8.50 -13.33
C VAL A 43 12.13 -9.96 -13.02
N ALA A 44 12.02 -10.83 -14.04
CA ALA A 44 11.80 -12.26 -13.84
C ALA A 44 12.94 -12.92 -13.04
N ALA A 45 14.19 -12.55 -13.29
CA ALA A 45 15.34 -13.05 -12.53
C ALA A 45 15.25 -12.68 -11.04
N VAL A 46 14.96 -11.42 -10.72
CA VAL A 46 14.78 -10.96 -9.33
C VAL A 46 13.57 -11.63 -8.66
N GLN A 47 12.49 -11.85 -9.41
CA GLN A 47 11.28 -12.51 -8.89
C GLN A 47 11.47 -14.00 -8.64
N LYS A 48 12.28 -14.70 -9.46
CA LYS A 48 12.59 -16.14 -9.35
C LYS A 48 13.21 -16.49 -7.99
N GLU A 49 13.97 -15.57 -7.40
CA GLU A 49 14.59 -15.77 -6.09
C GLU A 49 13.57 -15.77 -4.95
N HIS A 50 12.40 -15.15 -5.13
CA HIS A 50 11.35 -15.02 -4.11
C HIS A 50 11.78 -14.38 -2.77
N VAL A 51 12.99 -13.79 -2.69
CA VAL A 51 13.51 -13.10 -1.48
C VAL A 51 13.39 -11.57 -1.57
N TRP A 52 13.10 -11.03 -2.75
CA TRP A 52 13.14 -9.59 -2.99
C TRP A 52 11.74 -8.97 -3.01
N SER A 53 11.67 -7.72 -2.57
CA SER A 53 10.48 -6.87 -2.67
C SER A 53 10.89 -5.48 -3.10
N PHE A 54 10.12 -4.92 -4.03
CA PHE A 54 10.31 -3.55 -4.49
C PHE A 54 10.23 -2.56 -3.32
N THR A 55 11.15 -1.59 -3.31
CA THR A 55 11.22 -0.57 -2.27
C THR A 55 10.87 0.80 -2.82
N TYR A 56 11.63 1.27 -3.79
CA TYR A 56 11.43 2.56 -4.47
C TYR A 56 12.20 2.57 -5.79
N LYS A 57 11.90 3.59 -6.61
CA LYS A 57 12.58 3.89 -7.86
C LYS A 57 13.28 5.24 -7.72
N ASN A 58 14.53 5.30 -8.17
CA ASN A 58 15.29 6.53 -8.36
C ASN A 58 15.39 6.84 -9.85
N VAL A 59 15.45 8.13 -10.16
CA VAL A 59 15.75 8.63 -11.50
C VAL A 59 16.87 9.64 -11.35
N ASP A 60 17.96 9.42 -12.08
CA ASP A 60 19.12 10.31 -12.05
C ASP A 60 18.91 11.49 -13.02
N THR A 61 19.77 12.50 -12.95
CA THR A 61 19.71 13.70 -13.81
C THR A 61 19.80 13.39 -15.31
N LEU A 62 20.43 12.27 -15.67
CA LEU A 62 20.57 11.78 -17.04
C LEU A 62 19.38 10.92 -17.51
N GLY A 63 18.33 10.82 -16.70
CA GLY A 63 17.15 9.99 -16.98
C GLY A 63 17.34 8.48 -16.74
N ASN A 64 18.51 8.07 -16.26
CA ASN A 64 18.75 6.68 -15.86
C ASN A 64 17.84 6.31 -14.70
N ILE A 65 17.24 5.13 -14.75
CA ILE A 65 16.33 4.65 -13.73
C ILE A 65 17.02 3.58 -12.90
N SER A 66 16.90 3.66 -11.59
CA SER A 66 17.32 2.57 -10.70
C SER A 66 16.12 2.09 -9.88
N GLU A 67 15.73 0.83 -10.01
CA GLU A 67 14.68 0.19 -9.19
C GLU A 67 15.34 -0.58 -8.04
N ILE A 68 15.10 -0.15 -6.80
CA ILE A 68 15.74 -0.72 -5.60
C ILE A 68 14.84 -1.77 -4.96
N PHE A 69 15.39 -2.94 -4.73
CA PHE A 69 14.76 -4.06 -4.04
C PHE A 69 15.41 -4.31 -2.68
N ARG A 70 14.59 -4.67 -1.70
CA ARG A 70 15.02 -5.09 -0.38
C ARG A 70 14.59 -6.51 -0.09
N CYS A 71 15.23 -7.13 0.90
CA CYS A 71 14.79 -8.41 1.40
C CYS A 71 13.34 -8.35 1.91
N ASN A 72 12.53 -9.34 1.55
CA ASN A 72 11.12 -9.45 1.91
C ASN A 72 10.88 -10.18 3.25
N LYS A 73 11.92 -10.85 3.77
CA LYS A 73 11.96 -11.56 5.08
C LYS A 73 12.09 -10.62 6.28
N VAL A 74 11.97 -9.31 6.09
CA VAL A 74 11.95 -8.32 7.17
C VAL A 74 10.73 -7.42 7.04
N LYS A 75 10.13 -7.04 8.18
CA LYS A 75 9.05 -6.06 8.21
C LYS A 75 9.62 -4.68 7.82
N LYS A 76 8.82 -3.85 7.14
CA LYS A 76 9.24 -2.51 6.68
C LYS A 76 9.58 -1.56 7.84
N ARG A 77 8.95 -1.74 9.00
CA ARG A 77 9.11 -0.91 10.22
C ARG A 77 9.90 -1.65 11.31
N GLY A 78 11.00 -2.29 10.92
CA GLY A 78 11.87 -3.02 11.85
C GLY A 78 13.32 -2.96 11.40
N GLU A 79 14.17 -3.75 12.01
CA GLU A 79 15.55 -3.90 11.55
C GLU A 79 15.58 -4.44 10.12
N GLN A 80 16.20 -3.67 9.24
CA GLN A 80 16.26 -4.02 7.83
C GLN A 80 17.45 -4.94 7.58
N CYS A 81 17.22 -5.97 6.77
CA CYS A 81 18.30 -6.76 6.22
C CYS A 81 19.24 -5.87 5.40
N ALA A 82 20.54 -6.01 5.62
CA ALA A 82 21.54 -5.22 4.93
C ALA A 82 21.71 -5.63 3.46
N ALA A 83 21.34 -6.85 3.09
CA ALA A 83 21.32 -7.32 1.71
C ALA A 83 20.36 -6.49 0.84
N GLY A 84 20.75 -6.24 -0.41
CA GLY A 84 19.97 -5.48 -1.36
C GLY A 84 20.32 -5.82 -2.80
N VAL A 85 19.37 -5.55 -3.69
CA VAL A 85 19.51 -5.70 -5.14
C VAL A 85 18.92 -4.47 -5.79
N TYR A 86 19.51 -3.98 -6.86
CA TYR A 86 18.84 -3.01 -7.72
C TYR A 86 19.01 -3.34 -9.19
N LEU A 87 18.02 -2.92 -9.97
CA LEU A 87 18.05 -2.95 -11.43
C LEU A 87 18.31 -1.53 -11.92
N HIS A 88 19.36 -1.36 -12.72
CA HIS A 88 19.69 -0.11 -13.37
C HIS A 88 19.30 -0.17 -14.84
N TYR A 89 18.58 0.85 -15.28
CA TYR A 89 18.10 1.02 -16.64
C TYR A 89 18.73 2.30 -17.17
N PRO A 90 19.81 2.19 -17.97
CA PRO A 90 20.34 3.32 -18.69
C PRO A 90 19.26 3.96 -19.58
N SER A 91 19.28 5.28 -19.73
CA SER A 91 18.34 5.98 -20.61
C SER A 91 18.64 5.78 -22.10
N ILE A 92 19.89 5.43 -22.41
CA ILE A 92 20.41 5.37 -23.78
C ILE A 92 20.28 3.96 -24.37
N THR A 93 20.38 2.92 -23.54
CA THR A 93 20.35 1.52 -23.98
C THR A 93 19.10 0.82 -23.46
N SER A 94 18.67 -0.23 -24.17
CA SER A 94 17.57 -1.10 -23.69
C SER A 94 18.03 -2.14 -22.67
N GLU A 95 19.33 -2.18 -22.40
CA GLU A 95 19.96 -3.11 -21.47
C GLU A 95 19.59 -2.78 -20.03
N VAL A 96 19.58 -3.80 -19.17
CA VAL A 96 19.27 -3.67 -17.76
C VAL A 96 20.37 -4.34 -16.96
N HIS A 97 21.00 -3.58 -16.07
CA HIS A 97 22.11 -4.05 -15.26
C HIS A 97 21.60 -4.42 -13.86
N LEU A 98 21.84 -5.66 -13.44
CA LEU A 98 21.55 -6.14 -12.11
C LEU A 98 22.77 -5.94 -11.20
N TYR A 99 22.56 -5.23 -10.11
CA TYR A 99 23.55 -5.02 -9.07
C TYR A 99 23.13 -5.68 -7.77
N ARG A 100 24.06 -6.33 -7.10
CA ARG A 100 23.87 -6.90 -5.76
C ARG A 100 24.83 -6.31 -4.76
N SER A 101 24.36 -6.20 -3.52
CA SER A 101 25.22 -5.84 -2.40
C SER A 101 26.04 -7.05 -1.95
N GLN A 102 27.29 -6.84 -1.56
CA GLN A 102 28.14 -7.90 -0.96
C GLN A 102 27.71 -8.35 0.44
N LEU A 103 26.72 -7.67 1.04
CA LEU A 103 26.27 -7.98 2.40
C LEU A 103 25.37 -9.22 2.39
N ALA A 104 25.75 -10.22 3.19
CA ALA A 104 24.96 -11.42 3.37
C ALA A 104 23.59 -11.13 4.01
N HIS A 105 22.63 -12.01 3.77
CA HIS A 105 21.35 -11.96 4.45
C HIS A 105 21.53 -12.28 5.93
N ILE A 106 21.33 -11.27 6.79
CA ILE A 106 21.35 -11.44 8.27
C ILE A 106 19.95 -11.87 8.79
N CYS A 107 18.94 -11.89 7.91
CA CYS A 107 17.58 -12.27 8.27
C CYS A 107 17.43 -13.80 8.31
N ASN A 108 17.57 -14.37 9.51
CA ASN A 108 17.17 -15.74 9.79
C ASN A 108 15.64 -15.82 9.70
N VAL A 109 15.13 -16.34 8.59
CA VAL A 109 13.72 -16.71 8.30
C VAL A 109 12.66 -16.05 9.21
N ILE A 110 12.33 -14.78 8.98
CA ILE A 110 11.21 -14.14 9.67
C ILE A 110 10.20 -13.64 8.63
N VAL A 111 8.97 -14.15 8.77
CA VAL A 111 7.79 -13.91 7.92
C VAL A 111 7.91 -14.52 6.52
N THR A 112 7.60 -15.81 6.40
CA THR A 112 6.76 -16.24 5.28
C THR A 112 5.52 -15.34 5.32
N ARG A 113 5.51 -14.28 4.50
CA ARG A 113 4.27 -13.61 4.17
C ARG A 113 3.50 -14.62 3.34
N VAL A 114 2.84 -15.56 4.00
CA VAL A 114 1.70 -16.24 3.42
C VAL A 114 0.82 -15.07 3.02
N LYS A 115 0.80 -14.77 1.71
CA LYS A 115 -0.22 -13.90 1.16
C LYS A 115 -1.49 -14.67 1.43
N SER A 116 -2.10 -14.44 2.58
CA SER A 116 -3.39 -14.97 2.94
C SER A 116 -4.31 -14.48 1.83
N LYS A 117 -4.53 -15.37 0.87
CA LYS A 117 -5.38 -15.15 -0.27
C LYS A 117 -6.62 -15.93 0.09
N MET A 118 -7.69 -15.21 0.40
CA MET A 118 -9.01 -15.78 0.52
C MET A 118 -9.26 -16.75 -0.64
N SER A 119 -9.64 -17.99 -0.29
CA SER A 119 -9.82 -19.07 -1.25
C SER A 119 -10.87 -18.68 -2.29
N ASN A 120 -10.78 -19.29 -3.47
CA ASN A 120 -11.72 -19.00 -4.55
C ASN A 120 -13.15 -19.45 -4.21
N GLU A 121 -13.28 -20.49 -3.40
CA GLU A 121 -14.58 -20.97 -2.88
C GLU A 121 -15.25 -19.92 -2.00
N VAL A 122 -14.52 -19.36 -1.02
CA VAL A 122 -15.01 -18.30 -0.14
C VAL A 122 -15.45 -17.08 -0.96
N LYS A 123 -14.67 -16.69 -1.98
CA LYS A 123 -15.01 -15.56 -2.87
C LYS A 123 -16.31 -15.79 -3.62
N LYS A 124 -16.49 -16.99 -4.21
CA LYS A 124 -17.70 -17.34 -4.95
C LYS A 124 -18.92 -17.25 -4.05
N GLU A 125 -18.81 -17.78 -2.83
CA GLU A 125 -19.91 -17.80 -1.88
C GLU A 125 -20.28 -16.38 -1.41
N ILE A 126 -19.29 -15.56 -1.02
CA ILE A 126 -19.54 -14.16 -0.64
C ILE A 126 -20.18 -13.39 -1.79
N LYS A 127 -19.71 -13.61 -3.04
CA LYS A 127 -20.26 -12.94 -4.22
C LYS A 127 -21.71 -13.36 -4.48
N SER A 128 -22.03 -14.65 -4.31
CA SER A 128 -23.40 -15.17 -4.43
C SER A 128 -24.34 -14.50 -3.41
N LEU A 129 -23.93 -14.48 -2.15
CA LEU A 129 -24.69 -13.86 -1.06
C LEU A 129 -24.88 -12.35 -1.26
N PHE A 130 -23.84 -11.65 -1.71
CA PHE A 130 -23.90 -10.23 -2.01
C PHE A 130 -24.79 -9.89 -3.21
N ASN A 131 -24.85 -10.77 -4.21
CA ASN A 131 -25.71 -10.60 -5.37
C ASN A 131 -27.18 -10.87 -5.03
N PHE A 132 -27.44 -11.84 -4.15
CA PHE A 132 -28.78 -12.15 -3.67
C PHE A 132 -29.35 -11.01 -2.81
N ASP A 133 -28.58 -10.51 -1.84
CA ASP A 133 -28.96 -9.35 -1.03
C ASP A 133 -27.77 -8.40 -0.90
N SER A 134 -27.82 -7.30 -1.63
CA SER A 134 -26.74 -6.31 -1.65
C SER A 134 -26.70 -5.41 -0.41
N LYS A 135 -27.74 -5.45 0.43
CA LYS A 135 -27.81 -4.75 1.73
C LYS A 135 -27.49 -5.70 2.89
N ILE A 136 -27.13 -6.94 2.62
CA ILE A 136 -26.83 -7.92 3.66
C ILE A 136 -25.67 -7.43 4.53
N LYS A 137 -25.87 -7.48 5.85
CA LYS A 137 -24.85 -7.02 6.80
C LYS A 137 -23.63 -7.96 6.73
N PRO A 138 -22.39 -7.43 6.74
CA PRO A 138 -21.18 -8.26 6.69
C PRO A 138 -21.14 -9.37 7.75
N LYS A 139 -21.70 -9.11 8.95
CA LYS A 139 -21.84 -10.11 10.02
C LYS A 139 -22.68 -11.32 9.60
N LYS A 140 -23.83 -11.08 8.94
CA LYS A 140 -24.71 -12.16 8.47
C LYS A 140 -24.02 -13.05 7.44
N ILE A 141 -23.21 -12.48 6.55
CA ILE A 141 -22.44 -13.27 5.58
C ILE A 141 -21.46 -14.19 6.31
N LEU A 142 -20.76 -13.69 7.35
CA LEU A 142 -19.87 -14.51 8.16
C LEU A 142 -20.63 -15.63 8.87
N ASP A 143 -21.80 -15.36 9.44
CA ASP A 143 -22.65 -16.37 10.07
C ASP A 143 -23.08 -17.47 9.08
N ILE A 144 -23.39 -17.10 7.83
CA ILE A 144 -23.74 -18.05 6.77
C ILE A 144 -22.51 -18.89 6.36
N LEU A 145 -21.34 -18.26 6.24
CA LEU A 145 -20.08 -18.98 5.94
C LEU A 145 -19.74 -19.99 7.04
N MET A 146 -19.96 -19.62 8.32
CA MET A 146 -19.79 -20.51 9.46
C MET A 146 -20.75 -21.70 9.40
N LYS A 147 -22.03 -21.45 9.11
CA LYS A 147 -23.04 -22.52 8.96
C LYS A 147 -22.71 -23.47 7.81
N LYS A 148 -22.09 -22.97 6.74
CA LYS A 148 -21.64 -23.77 5.59
C LYS A 148 -20.30 -24.49 5.82
N GLN A 149 -19.71 -24.38 7.01
CA GLN A 149 -18.39 -24.96 7.36
C GLN A 149 -17.26 -24.53 6.40
N ILE A 150 -17.38 -23.35 5.79
CA ILE A 150 -16.35 -22.80 4.91
C ILE A 150 -15.31 -22.08 5.78
N THR A 151 -14.04 -22.17 5.39
CA THR A 151 -12.95 -21.47 6.07
C THR A 151 -13.21 -19.97 6.14
N LEU A 152 -13.20 -19.42 7.35
CA LEU A 152 -13.45 -18.00 7.59
C LEU A 152 -12.27 -17.16 7.09
N PRO A 153 -12.50 -16.18 6.20
CA PRO A 153 -11.48 -15.23 5.81
C PRO A 153 -11.13 -14.28 6.97
N SER A 154 -9.92 -13.72 6.93
CA SER A 154 -9.57 -12.62 7.82
C SER A 154 -10.54 -11.45 7.65
N LYS A 155 -10.91 -10.80 8.75
CA LYS A 155 -11.82 -9.63 8.76
C LYS A 155 -11.40 -8.55 7.74
N THR A 156 -10.10 -8.34 7.59
CA THR A 156 -9.54 -7.36 6.64
C THR A 156 -9.76 -7.78 5.20
N GLU A 157 -9.48 -9.04 4.86
CA GLU A 157 -9.66 -9.57 3.49
C GLU A 157 -11.13 -9.58 3.08
N PHE A 158 -11.99 -9.99 4.01
CA PHE A 158 -13.42 -10.00 3.83
C PHE A 158 -13.97 -8.60 3.55
N ASN A 159 -13.61 -7.61 4.37
CA ASN A 159 -14.04 -6.23 4.18
C ASN A 159 -13.49 -5.63 2.88
N ASN A 160 -12.22 -5.89 2.55
CA ASN A 160 -11.62 -5.45 1.29
C ASN A 160 -12.36 -6.05 0.08
N TYR A 161 -12.71 -7.33 0.15
CA TYR A 161 -13.46 -7.98 -0.93
C TYR A 161 -14.87 -7.41 -1.06
N LEU A 162 -15.61 -7.22 0.03
CA LEU A 162 -16.91 -6.58 0.00
C LEU A 162 -16.84 -5.14 -0.53
N SER A 163 -15.82 -4.38 -0.15
CA SER A 163 -15.60 -3.03 -0.69
C SER A 163 -15.38 -3.07 -2.19
N SER A 164 -14.60 -4.04 -2.70
CA SER A 164 -14.42 -4.22 -4.14
C SER A 164 -15.72 -4.58 -4.87
N LEU A 165 -16.55 -5.46 -4.30
CA LEU A 165 -17.85 -5.80 -4.87
C LEU A 165 -18.80 -4.61 -4.90
N ARG A 166 -18.84 -3.80 -3.84
CA ARG A 166 -19.63 -2.55 -3.81
C ARG A 166 -19.14 -1.56 -4.85
N LYS A 167 -17.83 -1.39 -5.00
CA LYS A 167 -17.25 -0.49 -6.01
C LYS A 167 -17.61 -0.92 -7.44
N ILE A 168 -17.64 -2.22 -7.70
CA ILE A 168 -18.06 -2.77 -9.00
C ILE A 168 -19.57 -2.54 -9.24
N LYS A 169 -20.41 -2.70 -8.21
CA LYS A 169 -21.87 -2.62 -8.34
C LYS A 169 -22.43 -1.19 -8.32
N TYR A 170 -21.88 -0.33 -7.47
CA TYR A 170 -22.39 1.03 -7.20
C TYR A 170 -21.46 2.14 -7.69
N GLY A 171 -20.27 1.79 -8.21
CA GLY A 171 -19.27 2.77 -8.58
C GLY A 171 -18.45 3.27 -7.39
N SER A 172 -17.68 4.35 -7.63
CA SER A 172 -16.89 4.99 -6.59
C SER A 172 -17.80 5.74 -5.61
N ASN A 173 -17.55 5.59 -4.30
CA ASN A 173 -18.20 6.43 -3.29
C ASN A 173 -17.62 7.85 -3.24
N VAL A 174 -16.50 8.07 -3.93
CA VAL A 174 -15.84 9.37 -4.02
C VAL A 174 -16.03 9.86 -5.44
N MET A 175 -16.78 10.95 -5.58
CA MET A 175 -16.98 11.69 -6.82
C MET A 175 -15.94 12.81 -6.87
N SER A 176 -15.27 12.97 -8.00
CA SER A 176 -14.36 14.09 -8.25
C SER A 176 -15.12 15.39 -8.53
N LEU A 177 -14.46 16.53 -8.42
CA LEU A 177 -15.09 17.83 -8.72
C LEU A 177 -15.59 17.91 -10.17
N GLY A 178 -14.85 17.36 -11.14
CA GLY A 178 -15.29 17.33 -12.54
C GLY A 178 -16.47 16.38 -12.78
N GLU A 179 -16.49 15.23 -12.10
CA GLU A 179 -17.66 14.32 -12.14
C GLU A 179 -18.90 14.97 -11.50
N PHE A 180 -18.69 15.75 -10.44
CA PHE A 180 -19.74 16.51 -9.77
C PHE A 180 -20.28 17.64 -10.65
N GLU A 181 -19.41 18.43 -11.27
CA GLU A 181 -19.80 19.48 -12.21
C GLU A 181 -20.61 18.90 -13.37
N ASN A 182 -20.14 17.78 -13.94
CA ASN A 182 -20.85 17.10 -15.02
C ASN A 182 -22.21 16.53 -14.56
N PHE A 183 -22.30 16.01 -13.34
CA PHE A 183 -23.57 15.60 -12.73
C PHE A 183 -24.54 16.78 -12.58
N CYS A 184 -24.06 17.93 -12.11
CA CYS A 184 -24.86 19.14 -11.99
C CYS A 184 -25.37 19.63 -13.36
N LEU A 185 -24.52 19.62 -14.39
CA LEU A 185 -24.91 19.98 -15.75
C LEU A 185 -25.98 19.03 -16.31
N GLN A 186 -25.83 17.72 -16.11
CA GLN A 186 -26.80 16.72 -16.61
C GLN A 186 -28.16 16.80 -15.91
N ASN A 187 -28.18 17.19 -14.63
CA ASN A 187 -29.41 17.30 -13.83
C ASN A 187 -29.87 18.76 -13.67
N SER A 188 -29.40 19.68 -14.52
CA SER A 188 -29.82 21.09 -14.51
C SER A 188 -31.20 21.30 -15.15
N LYS A 189 -31.67 20.34 -15.94
CA LYS A 189 -33.00 20.40 -16.57
C LYS A 189 -34.07 20.03 -15.55
N VAL A 190 -35.10 20.87 -15.46
CA VAL A 190 -36.31 20.57 -14.69
C VAL A 190 -36.96 19.32 -15.29
N PRO A 191 -37.09 18.22 -14.53
CA PRO A 191 -37.75 17.01 -15.00
C PRO A 191 -39.26 17.25 -15.09
N ASP A 192 -39.93 16.56 -16.02
CA ASP A 192 -41.40 16.56 -16.12
C ASP A 192 -42.05 15.74 -14.97
N ASP A 193 -41.26 14.87 -14.33
CA ASP A 193 -41.67 14.08 -13.17
C ASP A 193 -41.52 14.88 -11.87
N VAL A 194 -42.61 14.98 -11.12
CA VAL A 194 -42.70 15.78 -9.88
C VAL A 194 -41.82 15.21 -8.77
N ASP A 195 -41.51 13.91 -8.81
CA ASP A 195 -40.67 13.24 -7.80
C ASP A 195 -39.18 13.18 -8.19
N ALA A 196 -38.81 13.68 -9.37
CA ALA A 196 -37.43 13.65 -9.84
C ALA A 196 -36.63 14.87 -9.35
N ALA A 197 -35.49 14.60 -8.74
CA ALA A 197 -34.58 15.64 -8.25
C ALA A 197 -33.81 16.32 -9.39
N PHE A 198 -33.60 17.63 -9.27
CA PHE A 198 -32.77 18.42 -10.18
C PHE A 198 -31.90 19.42 -9.43
N VAL A 199 -30.89 19.95 -10.10
CA VAL A 199 -29.89 20.86 -9.52
C VAL A 199 -30.18 22.29 -9.97
N VAL A 200 -30.37 23.19 -9.02
CA VAL A 200 -30.53 24.64 -9.26
C VAL A 200 -29.17 25.32 -9.10
N SER A 201 -28.67 25.94 -10.18
CA SER A 201 -27.53 26.86 -10.11
C SER A 201 -28.04 28.29 -9.89
N TYR A 202 -27.54 28.97 -8.86
CA TYR A 202 -27.73 30.41 -8.64
C TYR A 202 -26.58 31.21 -9.23
#